data_AF-A0A8H5SPH4-F1
#
_entry.id   AF-A0A8H5SPH4-F1
#
_cell.length_a   1.000
_cell.length_b   1.000
_cell.length_c   1.000
_cell.angle_alpha   90.00
_cell.angle_beta   90.00
_cell.angle_gamma   90.00
#
_symmetry.space_group_name_H-M   'P 1'
#
loop_
_entity.id
_entity.type
_entity.pdbx_description
1 polymer ?
#
loop_
_entity_poly.entity_id
_entity_poly.type
_entity_poly.pdbx_seq_one_letter_code
_entity_poly.pdbx_strand_id
1 'polypeptide(L)'
;ELDNPTKQQSKRLKAFKNGSIHEAALGRSGLMIRGDDDLLQSLQSDKGKLENKLKTAESRVRRLEDLLHRQSQASRPGNLFQPQGPQQRERGNSGSSIRSSRFDDRRQSSDGIDPLMRRITQLENELREEKQRSSRLQQELTSQSNNHENIKGQHEDLKSQHENLKGQIAEVNSTKQDLLENMEALEREFVEERKNLEAEIRSLRARLEDTEDEIEQFDESRQHEKAGYVVRVEELEAELQQINKQRQDDALKAQGQVEFLRKETRIQREQQEALEQQIHSAQEETQHVSRKLNHAEESLNEHWQVLRKLFTELSPDAAVPNSLVDISDVLLTGTGALAEKVRNSEADINLLKSEVDHFTATVTELREHIAEKDTKLTDNEMATVHLKENLAEEKAKVSALEQELDDGRHQLTELRAKLSDGETGPEALQTRLEEEEKNVMILTEEVASKQSQVGSLEEELRMFQEKVDTLQSKVSSLNSQYENRDEKTKDLTQRLYSQNDRMCRLLERVGFAISRKDGDMTVVKIPRSERNAQNPNDSSDPGSSLRKSSTFSRILGESADLDLLYWLNDSDMQAEDEKYKTFM
;
A
#
# COMPACT_ATOMS: atom_id res chain seq x y z
N GLU A 1 -0.48 15.57 -35.39
CA GLU A 1 0.64 16.51 -35.58
C GLU A 1 1.87 15.77 -36.10
N LEU A 2 2.01 15.59 -37.41
CA LEU A 2 3.16 14.88 -38.00
C LEU A 2 3.92 15.68 -39.09
N ASP A 3 3.44 16.87 -39.47
CA ASP A 3 3.93 17.62 -40.64
C ASP A 3 4.77 18.88 -40.33
N ASN A 4 5.34 18.99 -39.13
CA ASN A 4 6.22 20.12 -38.75
C ASN A 4 7.70 19.69 -38.58
N PRO A 5 8.61 20.06 -39.50
CA PRO A 5 10.03 19.69 -39.39
C PRO A 5 10.74 20.46 -38.28
N THR A 6 11.48 19.73 -37.43
CA THR A 6 12.11 20.27 -36.22
C THR A 6 13.26 21.25 -36.55
N LYS A 7 13.53 22.22 -35.67
CA LYS A 7 14.49 23.33 -35.86
C LYS A 7 15.93 22.93 -36.23
N GLN A 8 16.33 21.67 -36.06
CA GLN A 8 17.63 21.15 -36.52
C GLN A 8 17.63 20.75 -38.01
N GLN A 9 16.52 20.25 -38.55
CA GLN A 9 16.40 19.89 -39.98
C GLN A 9 16.46 21.13 -40.88
N SER A 10 15.82 22.23 -40.48
CA SER A 10 15.85 23.50 -41.22
C SER A 10 17.25 24.14 -41.28
N LYS A 11 18.13 23.88 -40.30
CA LYS A 11 19.54 24.29 -40.34
C LYS A 11 20.35 23.51 -41.38
N ARG A 12 20.13 22.20 -41.55
CA ARG A 12 20.79 21.41 -42.62
C ARG A 12 20.27 21.75 -44.01
N LEU A 13 18.97 21.99 -44.18
CA LEU A 13 18.40 22.40 -45.48
C LEU A 13 18.93 23.75 -45.98
N LYS A 14 19.30 24.68 -45.08
CA LYS A 14 19.94 25.96 -45.47
C LYS A 14 21.37 25.81 -46.03
N ALA A 15 22.05 24.68 -45.82
CA ALA A 15 23.39 24.44 -46.36
C ALA A 15 23.40 24.00 -47.84
N PHE A 16 22.26 23.57 -48.39
CA PHE A 16 22.16 23.09 -49.78
C PHE A 16 21.88 24.19 -50.82
N LYS A 17 21.67 25.45 -50.40
CA LYS A 17 21.25 26.52 -51.32
C LYS A 17 22.40 27.30 -51.99
N ASN A 18 23.61 27.24 -51.44
CA ASN A 18 24.81 27.82 -52.05
C ASN A 18 25.81 26.69 -52.29
N GLY A 19 25.90 26.21 -53.53
CA GLY A 19 26.73 25.05 -53.88
C GLY A 19 28.22 25.28 -53.61
N SER A 20 28.74 24.69 -52.55
CA SER A 20 30.15 24.36 -52.38
C SER A 20 30.29 23.15 -51.47
N ILE A 21 30.69 22.02 -52.05
CA ILE A 21 31.10 20.83 -51.30
C ILE A 21 32.59 21.01 -51.01
N HIS A 22 32.93 21.42 -49.78
CA HIS A 22 34.29 21.28 -49.29
C HIS A 22 34.44 20.02 -48.45
N GLU A 23 35.13 19.07 -49.06
CA GLU A 23 35.56 17.75 -48.59
C GLU A 23 36.59 17.85 -47.43
N ALA A 24 36.23 18.53 -46.34
CA ALA A 24 37.14 18.86 -45.23
C ALA A 24 36.54 18.61 -43.83
N ALA A 25 35.39 17.91 -43.76
CA ALA A 25 34.72 17.58 -42.49
C ALA A 25 34.53 16.07 -42.24
N LEU A 26 35.01 15.20 -43.14
CA LEU A 26 35.03 13.73 -42.94
C LEU A 26 36.13 13.27 -41.95
N GLY A 27 36.79 14.20 -41.25
CA GLY A 27 37.92 13.95 -40.36
C GLY A 27 37.59 13.76 -38.87
N ARG A 28 36.31 13.69 -38.46
CA ARG A 28 35.90 13.32 -37.08
C ARG A 28 34.46 12.81 -37.04
N SER A 29 34.29 11.55 -36.59
CA SER A 29 33.02 10.88 -36.24
C SER A 29 31.87 10.99 -37.24
N GLY A 30 31.97 10.25 -38.36
CA GLY A 30 30.85 9.97 -39.27
C GLY A 30 29.84 8.92 -38.74
N LEU A 31 29.59 8.86 -37.43
CA LEU A 31 28.65 7.93 -36.81
C LEU A 31 28.01 8.54 -35.54
N MET A 32 27.30 9.65 -35.71
CA MET A 32 26.34 10.15 -34.73
C MET A 32 25.05 10.48 -35.47
N ILE A 33 24.15 9.51 -35.49
CA ILE A 33 22.82 9.61 -36.09
C ILE A 33 21.81 9.38 -34.97
N ARG A 34 21.26 10.49 -34.44
CA ARG A 34 19.93 10.55 -33.80
C ARG A 34 19.74 9.68 -32.55
N GLY A 35 19.90 10.28 -31.37
CA GLY A 35 19.57 9.68 -30.07
C GLY A 35 20.79 9.37 -29.19
N ASP A 36 22.00 9.38 -29.76
CA ASP A 36 23.22 9.09 -29.03
C ASP A 36 23.66 10.19 -28.03
N ASP A 37 23.04 11.37 -28.02
CA ASP A 37 23.38 12.42 -27.04
C ASP A 37 23.02 11.99 -25.60
N ASP A 38 21.86 11.35 -25.40
CA ASP A 38 21.46 10.79 -24.10
C ASP A 38 22.35 9.58 -23.72
N LEU A 39 22.77 8.78 -24.71
CA LEU A 39 23.72 7.69 -24.51
C LEU A 39 25.12 8.23 -24.12
N LEU A 40 25.59 9.29 -24.77
CA LEU A 40 26.85 9.96 -24.42
C LEU A 40 26.78 10.62 -23.05
N GLN A 41 25.65 11.23 -22.69
CA GLN A 41 25.44 11.83 -21.37
C GLN A 41 25.36 10.76 -20.27
N SER A 42 24.70 9.62 -20.52
CA SER A 42 24.69 8.49 -19.59
C SER A 42 26.10 7.89 -19.42
N LEU A 43 26.84 7.66 -20.51
CA LEU A 43 28.23 7.17 -20.48
C LEU A 43 29.19 8.16 -19.79
N GLN A 44 29.00 9.47 -19.94
CA GLN A 44 29.73 10.49 -19.18
C GLN A 44 29.37 10.46 -17.69
N SER A 45 28.09 10.27 -17.35
CA SER A 45 27.65 10.12 -15.97
C SER A 45 28.23 8.86 -15.31
N ASP A 46 28.27 7.74 -16.03
CA ASP A 46 28.78 6.46 -15.54
C ASP A 46 30.31 6.47 -15.44
N LYS A 47 30.99 7.13 -16.37
CA LYS A 47 32.41 7.47 -16.22
C LYS A 47 32.66 8.27 -14.94
N GLY A 48 31.86 9.30 -14.66
CA GLY A 48 31.95 10.08 -13.41
C GLY A 48 31.71 9.24 -12.16
N LYS A 49 30.70 8.34 -12.17
CA LYS A 49 30.44 7.39 -11.07
C LYS A 49 31.61 6.43 -10.86
N LEU A 50 32.23 5.93 -11.94
CA LEU A 50 33.39 5.04 -11.89
C LEU A 50 34.64 5.76 -11.38
N GLU A 51 34.93 6.98 -11.85
CA GLU A 51 36.03 7.80 -11.35
C GLU A 51 35.87 8.13 -9.86
N ASN A 52 34.65 8.39 -9.39
CA ASN A 52 34.38 8.61 -7.97
C ASN A 52 34.57 7.31 -7.15
N LYS A 53 34.07 6.17 -7.62
CA LYS A 53 34.32 4.86 -6.99
C LYS A 53 35.83 4.54 -6.94
N LEU A 54 36.58 4.86 -8.00
CA LEU A 54 38.03 4.69 -8.04
C LEU A 54 38.72 5.58 -6.99
N LYS A 55 38.39 6.87 -6.91
CA LYS A 55 38.92 7.78 -5.87
C LYS A 55 38.57 7.33 -4.46
N THR A 56 37.35 6.83 -4.23
CA THR A 56 36.97 6.27 -2.92
C THR A 56 37.79 5.02 -2.62
N ALA A 57 37.98 4.12 -3.60
CA ALA A 57 38.83 2.94 -3.46
C ALA A 57 40.29 3.32 -3.19
N GLU A 58 40.89 4.25 -3.93
CA GLU A 58 42.23 4.80 -3.67
C GLU A 58 42.35 5.42 -2.27
N SER A 59 41.33 6.15 -1.81
CA SER A 59 41.31 6.71 -0.44
C SER A 59 41.18 5.63 0.64
N ARG A 60 40.57 4.49 0.31
CA ARG A 60 40.44 3.32 1.19
C ARG A 60 41.73 2.52 1.20
N VAL A 61 42.37 2.34 0.04
CA VAL A 61 43.70 1.73 -0.10
C VAL A 61 44.72 2.55 0.68
N ARG A 62 44.80 3.88 0.51
CA ARG A 62 45.68 4.73 1.35
C ARG A 62 45.41 4.61 2.84
N ARG A 63 44.15 4.53 3.28
CA ARG A 63 43.81 4.27 4.70
C ARG A 63 44.21 2.88 5.18
N LEU A 64 44.14 1.86 4.31
CA LEU A 64 44.60 0.51 4.60
C LEU A 64 46.12 0.42 4.60
N GLU A 65 46.81 1.16 3.72
CA GLU A 65 48.27 1.33 3.70
C GLU A 65 48.74 2.08 4.97
N ASP A 66 48.09 3.16 5.39
CA ASP A 66 48.36 3.85 6.66
C ASP A 66 48.14 2.92 7.87
N LEU A 67 47.06 2.13 7.87
CA LEU A 67 46.82 1.12 8.91
C LEU A 67 47.88 0.01 8.89
N LEU A 68 48.32 -0.45 7.72
CA LEU A 68 49.40 -1.43 7.56
C LEU A 68 50.75 -0.86 8.04
N HIS A 69 51.06 0.38 7.71
CA HIS A 69 52.25 1.09 8.19
C HIS A 69 52.21 1.26 9.71
N ARG A 70 51.06 1.63 10.29
CA ARG A 70 50.87 1.73 11.73
C ARG A 70 50.92 0.37 12.45
N GLN A 71 50.39 -0.69 11.84
CA GLN A 71 50.40 -2.06 12.38
C GLN A 71 51.79 -2.72 12.28
N SER A 72 52.56 -2.43 11.23
CA SER A 72 53.95 -2.90 11.09
C SER A 72 54.91 -2.27 12.12
N GLN A 73 54.60 -1.05 12.60
CA GLN A 73 55.30 -0.43 13.73
C GLN A 73 54.83 -0.93 15.11
N ALA A 74 53.60 -1.47 15.21
CA ALA A 74 53.03 -1.97 16.46
C ALA A 74 53.34 -3.46 16.76
N SER A 75 53.88 -4.20 15.78
CA SER A 75 54.10 -5.65 15.90
C SER A 75 55.49 -6.01 16.45
N ARG A 76 55.74 -5.68 17.72
CA ARG A 76 56.82 -6.29 18.55
C ARG A 76 56.36 -6.50 20.01
N PRO A 77 55.89 -7.70 20.38
CA PRO A 77 55.60 -8.04 21.77
C PRO A 77 56.77 -8.77 22.45
N GLY A 78 57.04 -8.38 23.70
CA GLY A 78 57.63 -9.27 24.72
C GLY A 78 59.16 -9.35 24.83
N ASN A 79 59.68 -9.02 26.02
CA ASN A 79 60.49 -9.99 26.77
C ASN A 79 60.51 -9.63 28.27
N LEU A 80 60.08 -10.57 29.12
CA LEU A 80 60.22 -10.47 30.58
C LEU A 80 60.60 -11.86 31.13
N PHE A 81 61.49 -11.88 32.12
CA PHE A 81 62.02 -13.02 32.88
C PHE A 81 63.03 -14.00 32.23
N GLN A 82 64.25 -14.00 32.78
CA GLN A 82 64.75 -15.17 33.53
C GLN A 82 65.74 -14.74 34.65
N PRO A 83 65.90 -15.53 35.73
CA PRO A 83 66.78 -15.20 36.87
C PRO A 83 68.05 -16.08 36.96
N GLN A 84 69.10 -15.60 37.63
CA GLN A 84 69.99 -16.31 38.58
C GLN A 84 71.14 -15.37 39.06
N GLY A 85 71.59 -15.51 40.32
CA GLY A 85 72.68 -14.71 40.93
C GLY A 85 74.08 -15.36 40.77
N PRO A 86 75.04 -15.20 41.72
CA PRO A 86 75.05 -14.38 42.95
C PRO A 86 76.39 -13.62 43.23
N GLN A 87 76.55 -13.05 44.44
CA GLN A 87 77.80 -12.50 45.05
C GLN A 87 78.28 -11.15 44.46
N GLN A 88 78.93 -10.23 45.19
CA GLN A 88 79.84 -10.37 46.34
C GLN A 88 79.77 -9.17 47.34
N ARG A 89 80.55 -9.22 48.43
CA ARG A 89 80.66 -8.21 49.52
C ARG A 89 81.47 -6.97 49.01
N GLU A 90 81.61 -5.81 49.69
CA GLU A 90 82.14 -5.63 51.06
C GLU A 90 82.16 -4.15 51.58
N ARG A 91 82.05 -3.98 52.91
CA ARG A 91 82.75 -3.02 53.83
C ARG A 91 82.66 -1.48 53.73
N GLY A 92 82.64 -0.85 54.92
CA GLY A 92 82.94 0.58 55.18
C GLY A 92 82.03 1.20 56.27
N ASN A 93 82.23 0.94 57.58
CA ASN A 93 83.13 1.65 58.53
C ASN A 93 82.90 3.19 58.60
N SER A 94 82.77 3.86 59.75
CA SER A 94 82.69 3.46 61.17
C SER A 94 82.08 4.59 62.01
N GLY A 95 81.39 4.26 63.12
CA GLY A 95 80.95 5.24 64.12
C GLY A 95 82.08 5.70 65.06
N SER A 96 82.04 6.98 65.47
CA SER A 96 83.01 7.60 66.38
C SER A 96 82.84 7.09 67.83
N SER A 97 83.96 6.79 68.50
CA SER A 97 83.99 6.30 69.89
C SER A 97 84.96 7.13 70.74
N ILE A 98 84.52 7.55 71.92
CA ILE A 98 85.33 8.28 72.90
C ILE A 98 85.27 7.54 74.25
N ARG A 99 86.44 7.00 74.65
CA ARG A 99 87.05 6.93 76.02
C ARG A 99 86.10 6.76 77.23
N SER A 100 86.35 5.89 78.21
CA SER A 100 87.61 5.24 78.67
C SER A 100 87.35 4.18 79.76
N SER A 101 88.31 3.31 80.03
CA SER A 101 88.42 2.55 81.29
C SER A 101 89.89 2.35 81.69
N ARG A 102 90.15 2.02 82.96
CA ARG A 102 91.45 2.02 83.66
C ARG A 102 91.97 0.60 83.97
N PHE A 103 93.12 0.55 84.67
CA PHE A 103 93.83 -0.58 85.30
C PHE A 103 94.84 -1.30 84.35
N ASP A 104 96.08 -1.67 84.74
CA ASP A 104 96.68 -1.76 86.10
C ASP A 104 98.21 -1.54 86.22
N ASP A 105 98.59 -1.03 87.41
CA ASP A 105 99.76 -1.27 88.30
C ASP A 105 101.22 -1.59 87.83
N ARG A 106 102.22 -0.81 88.35
CA ARG A 106 103.33 -1.29 89.25
C ARG A 106 104.44 -0.25 89.60
N ARG A 107 104.56 0.06 90.91
CA ARG A 107 105.78 0.39 91.73
C ARG A 107 106.61 1.65 91.37
N GLN A 108 107.27 2.38 92.29
CA GLN A 108 107.82 2.05 93.62
C GLN A 108 108.08 3.32 94.49
N SER A 109 107.87 3.28 95.82
CA SER A 109 108.42 4.15 96.92
C SER A 109 108.29 5.70 96.83
N SER A 110 108.12 6.54 97.87
CA SER A 110 107.89 6.46 99.34
C SER A 110 107.83 7.94 99.85
N ASP A 111 107.30 8.39 101.01
CA ASP A 111 106.67 7.75 102.19
C ASP A 111 105.84 8.80 102.99
N GLY A 112 105.35 8.46 104.21
CA GLY A 112 104.84 9.41 105.22
C GLY A 112 103.31 9.46 105.40
N ILE A 113 102.82 9.15 106.62
CA ILE A 113 101.40 8.89 106.93
C ILE A 113 100.94 9.74 108.14
N ASP A 114 99.74 10.36 108.06
CA ASP A 114 98.63 10.26 109.05
C ASP A 114 97.43 11.23 108.90
N PRO A 115 97.51 12.46 108.33
CA PRO A 115 96.31 13.31 108.22
C PRO A 115 95.35 12.91 107.08
N LEU A 116 95.78 12.00 106.20
CA LEU A 116 95.06 11.63 104.97
C LEU A 116 93.87 10.69 105.21
N MET A 117 93.90 9.84 106.25
CA MET A 117 92.89 8.76 106.44
C MET A 117 91.46 9.28 106.71
N ARG A 118 91.31 10.41 107.42
CA ARG A 118 90.00 11.07 107.59
C ARG A 118 89.50 11.72 106.30
N ARG A 119 90.40 12.26 105.48
CA ARG A 119 90.03 12.84 104.19
C ARG A 119 89.62 11.75 103.19
N ILE A 120 90.29 10.60 103.21
CA ILE A 120 89.94 9.42 102.40
C ILE A 120 88.54 8.92 102.74
N THR A 121 88.21 8.68 104.01
CA THR A 121 86.88 8.17 104.41
C THR A 121 85.74 9.13 104.11
N GLN A 122 85.96 10.45 104.21
CA GLN A 122 84.97 11.44 103.77
C GLN A 122 84.81 11.44 102.24
N LEU A 123 85.93 11.46 101.49
CA LEU A 123 85.92 11.39 100.02
C LEU A 123 85.31 10.07 99.51
N GLU A 124 85.42 8.95 100.24
CA GLU A 124 84.76 7.70 99.89
C GLU A 124 83.24 7.77 100.03
N ASN A 125 82.72 8.47 101.03
CA ASN A 125 81.28 8.66 101.20
C ASN A 125 80.73 9.65 100.16
N GLU A 126 81.44 10.76 99.93
CA GLU A 126 81.15 11.69 98.83
C GLU A 126 81.16 10.95 97.47
N LEU A 127 82.14 10.07 97.22
CA LEU A 127 82.21 9.22 96.03
C LEU A 127 81.09 8.16 95.96
N ARG A 128 80.62 7.62 97.09
CA ARG A 128 79.45 6.70 97.12
C ARG A 128 78.16 7.45 96.78
N GLU A 129 77.95 8.64 97.35
CA GLU A 129 76.81 9.49 97.01
C GLU A 129 76.86 9.98 95.56
N GLU A 130 78.03 10.37 95.06
CA GLU A 130 78.24 10.79 93.69
C GLU A 130 78.00 9.63 92.71
N LYS A 131 78.45 8.40 93.04
CA LYS A 131 78.09 7.19 92.28
C LYS A 131 76.60 6.91 92.30
N GLN A 132 75.91 7.10 93.42
CA GLN A 132 74.44 6.93 93.48
C GLN A 132 73.70 8.02 92.68
N ARG A 133 74.15 9.28 92.72
CA ARG A 133 73.61 10.37 91.89
C ARG A 133 73.87 10.12 90.40
N SER A 134 75.09 9.69 90.05
CA SER A 134 75.46 9.29 88.68
C SER A 134 74.62 8.11 88.19
N SER A 135 74.41 7.08 89.01
CA SER A 135 73.54 5.95 88.69
C SER A 135 72.07 6.37 88.51
N ARG A 136 71.55 7.28 89.34
CA ARG A 136 70.19 7.82 89.17
C ARG A 136 70.07 8.66 87.90
N LEU A 137 71.02 9.54 87.62
CA LEU A 137 71.05 10.32 86.37
C LEU A 137 71.20 9.43 85.13
N GLN A 138 71.97 8.34 85.21
CA GLN A 138 72.11 7.37 84.13
C GLN A 138 70.82 6.56 83.94
N GLN A 139 70.12 6.20 85.02
CA GLN A 139 68.80 5.56 84.96
C GLN A 139 67.74 6.52 84.40
N GLU A 140 67.77 7.79 84.79
CA GLU A 140 66.89 8.82 84.25
C GLU A 140 67.16 9.05 82.76
N LEU A 141 68.43 9.18 82.35
CA LEU A 141 68.83 9.33 80.94
C LEU A 141 68.42 8.13 80.09
N THR A 142 68.56 6.90 80.60
CA THR A 142 68.07 5.70 79.90
C THR A 142 66.54 5.66 79.83
N SER A 143 65.83 6.08 80.88
CA SER A 143 64.37 6.21 80.83
C SER A 143 63.90 7.28 79.84
N GLN A 144 64.58 8.43 79.76
CA GLN A 144 64.30 9.47 78.77
C GLN A 144 64.64 9.00 77.35
N SER A 145 65.72 8.24 77.16
CA SER A 145 66.07 7.62 75.88
C SER A 145 64.99 6.63 75.42
N ASN A 146 64.55 5.73 76.30
CA ASN A 146 63.50 4.76 75.99
C ASN A 146 62.16 5.45 75.73
N ASN A 147 61.84 6.51 76.46
CA ASN A 147 60.63 7.33 76.21
C ASN A 147 60.71 8.06 74.86
N HIS A 148 61.88 8.59 74.50
CA HIS A 148 62.09 9.21 73.19
C HIS A 148 61.98 8.19 72.05
N GLU A 149 62.53 6.99 72.22
CA GLU A 149 62.42 5.89 71.26
C GLU A 149 60.97 5.42 71.09
N ASN A 150 60.20 5.29 72.18
CA ASN A 150 58.77 4.99 72.14
C ASN A 150 57.96 6.09 71.43
N ILE A 151 58.19 7.36 71.75
CA ILE A 151 57.53 8.51 71.09
C ILE A 151 57.88 8.57 69.60
N LYS A 152 59.14 8.29 69.25
CA LYS A 152 59.60 8.21 67.87
C LYS A 152 58.92 7.07 67.11
N GLY A 153 58.83 5.87 67.70
CA GLY A 153 58.09 4.74 67.14
C GLY A 153 56.62 5.08 66.89
N GLN A 154 55.93 5.65 67.88
CA GLN A 154 54.55 6.12 67.74
C GLN A 154 54.40 7.16 66.61
N HIS A 155 55.36 8.07 66.45
CA HIS A 155 55.35 9.05 65.35
C HIS A 155 55.61 8.39 63.98
N GLU A 156 56.45 7.37 63.90
CA GLU A 156 56.69 6.60 62.67
C GLU A 156 55.45 5.76 62.28
N ASP A 157 54.79 5.12 63.25
CA ASP A 157 53.51 4.40 63.07
C ASP A 157 52.38 5.34 62.62
N LEU A 158 52.19 6.48 63.30
CA LEU A 158 51.21 7.51 62.91
C LEU A 158 51.49 8.04 61.50
N LYS A 159 52.76 8.23 61.14
CA LYS A 159 53.15 8.65 59.79
C LYS A 159 52.83 7.56 58.75
N SER A 160 53.06 6.29 59.05
CA SER A 160 52.68 5.16 58.20
C SER A 160 51.17 5.10 57.99
N GLN A 161 50.38 5.25 59.06
CA GLN A 161 48.92 5.32 58.99
C GLN A 161 48.43 6.52 58.15
N HIS A 162 49.04 7.69 58.32
CA HIS A 162 48.71 8.87 57.52
C HIS A 162 49.01 8.70 56.03
N GLU A 163 50.14 8.11 55.64
CA GLU A 163 50.43 7.83 54.22
C GLU A 163 49.51 6.73 53.66
N ASN A 164 49.13 5.72 54.45
CA ASN A 164 48.14 4.71 54.05
C ASN A 164 46.75 5.33 53.81
N LEU A 165 46.24 6.13 54.77
CA LEU A 165 44.97 6.85 54.61
C LEU A 165 44.99 7.80 53.40
N LYS A 166 46.11 8.49 53.16
CA LYS A 166 46.31 9.35 51.99
C LYS A 166 46.35 8.55 50.68
N GLY A 167 46.92 7.35 50.68
CA GLY A 167 46.84 6.39 49.58
C GLY A 167 45.41 5.97 49.28
N GLN A 168 44.66 5.54 50.29
CA GLN A 168 43.24 5.18 50.17
C GLN A 168 42.39 6.35 49.66
N ILE A 169 42.63 7.58 50.14
CA ILE A 169 41.96 8.79 49.64
C ILE A 169 42.33 9.05 48.16
N ALA A 170 43.57 8.81 47.75
CA ALA A 170 43.97 8.94 46.35
C ALA A 170 43.31 7.87 45.45
N GLU A 171 43.22 6.63 45.91
CA GLU A 171 42.52 5.53 45.20
C GLU A 171 41.01 5.79 45.08
N VAL A 172 40.36 6.28 46.15
CA VAL A 172 38.95 6.68 46.12
C VAL A 172 38.72 7.89 45.20
N ASN A 173 39.67 8.84 45.15
CA ASN A 173 39.58 9.96 44.20
C ASN A 173 39.82 9.52 42.75
N SER A 174 40.73 8.57 42.50
CA SER A 174 40.95 7.99 41.16
C SER A 174 39.71 7.25 40.69
N THR A 175 39.19 6.31 41.48
CA THR A 175 37.98 5.56 41.13
C THR A 175 36.75 6.46 40.97
N LYS A 176 36.63 7.53 41.76
CA LYS A 176 35.62 8.58 41.54
C LYS A 176 35.82 9.31 40.21
N GLN A 177 37.06 9.66 39.84
CA GLN A 177 37.37 10.29 38.56
C GLN A 177 37.03 9.35 37.39
N ASP A 178 37.45 8.09 37.45
CA ASP A 178 37.15 7.07 36.44
C ASP A 178 35.62 6.89 36.28
N LEU A 179 34.86 6.89 37.38
CA LEU A 179 33.39 6.82 37.33
C LEU A 179 32.76 8.08 36.71
N LEU A 180 33.29 9.28 37.01
CA LEU A 180 32.82 10.52 36.39
C LEU A 180 33.13 10.55 34.89
N GLU A 181 34.33 10.16 34.48
CA GLU A 181 34.71 10.09 33.06
C GLU A 181 33.85 9.07 32.29
N ASN A 182 33.52 7.92 32.88
CA ASN A 182 32.58 6.95 32.32
C ASN A 182 31.15 7.49 32.20
N MET A 183 30.65 8.21 33.22
CA MET A 183 29.33 8.85 33.16
C MET A 183 29.28 9.93 32.08
N GLU A 184 30.31 10.78 31.99
CA GLU A 184 30.42 11.79 30.92
C GLU A 184 30.55 11.15 29.53
N ALA A 185 31.22 9.99 29.40
CA ALA A 185 31.30 9.27 28.12
C ALA A 185 29.91 8.77 27.69
N LEU A 186 29.17 8.14 28.59
CA LEU A 186 27.79 7.68 28.35
C LEU A 186 26.82 8.84 28.08
N GLU A 187 26.98 10.00 28.73
CA GLU A 187 26.22 11.21 28.40
C GLU A 187 26.54 11.73 26.99
N ARG A 188 27.81 11.70 26.56
CA ARG A 188 28.21 12.05 25.19
C ARG A 188 27.60 11.10 24.17
N GLU A 189 27.66 9.79 24.42
CA GLU A 189 27.07 8.76 23.55
C GLU A 189 25.57 8.98 23.37
N PHE A 190 24.80 9.15 24.45
CA PHE A 190 23.36 9.45 24.33
C PHE A 190 23.06 10.78 23.62
N VAL A 191 23.90 11.80 23.79
CA VAL A 191 23.75 13.07 23.06
C VAL A 191 24.08 12.90 21.57
N GLU A 192 25.03 12.05 21.21
CA GLU A 192 25.37 11.73 19.81
C GLU A 192 24.29 10.85 19.16
N GLU A 193 23.84 9.78 19.82
CA GLU A 193 22.70 8.98 19.38
C GLU A 193 21.45 9.83 19.16
N ARG A 194 21.12 10.70 20.12
CA ARG A 194 20.00 11.64 19.98
C ARG A 194 20.19 12.58 18.78
N LYS A 195 21.38 13.15 18.57
CA LYS A 195 21.66 14.01 17.40
C LYS A 195 21.54 13.23 16.08
N ASN A 196 21.97 11.97 16.06
CA ASN A 196 21.88 11.09 14.90
C ASN A 196 20.41 10.78 14.57
N LEU A 197 19.60 10.41 15.57
CA LEU A 197 18.15 10.21 15.42
C LEU A 197 17.43 11.50 15.02
N GLU A 198 17.78 12.65 15.61
CA GLU A 198 17.24 13.96 15.20
C GLU A 198 17.67 14.35 13.78
N ALA A 199 18.82 13.88 13.27
CA ALA A 199 19.24 14.06 11.88
C ALA A 199 18.52 13.10 10.93
N GLU A 200 18.32 11.84 11.32
CA GLU A 200 17.55 10.86 10.56
C GLU A 200 16.08 11.28 10.42
N ILE A 201 15.44 11.71 11.51
CA ILE A 201 14.07 12.28 11.50
C ILE A 201 13.98 13.49 10.55
N ARG A 202 15.00 14.37 10.53
CA ARG A 202 15.04 15.49 9.58
C ARG A 202 15.20 15.02 8.14
N SER A 203 16.04 14.01 7.87
CA SER A 203 16.21 13.43 6.54
C SER A 203 14.96 12.71 6.05
N LEU A 204 14.22 12.02 6.94
CA LEU A 204 12.96 11.38 6.62
C LEU A 204 11.84 12.39 6.36
N ARG A 205 11.81 13.50 7.11
CA ARG A 205 10.87 14.60 6.85
C ARG A 205 11.13 15.29 5.50
N ALA A 206 12.39 15.63 5.20
CA ALA A 206 12.74 16.20 3.91
C ALA A 206 12.38 15.24 2.76
N ARG A 207 12.62 13.94 2.92
CA ARG A 207 12.23 12.94 1.92
C ARG A 207 10.70 12.78 1.79
N LEU A 208 9.93 12.96 2.86
CA LEU A 208 8.47 12.99 2.79
C LEU A 208 7.99 14.22 2.03
N GLU A 209 8.52 15.40 2.36
CA GLU A 209 8.28 16.68 1.66
C GLU A 209 8.61 16.55 0.15
N ASP A 210 9.80 16.03 -0.20
CA ASP A 210 10.17 15.73 -1.60
C ASP A 210 9.14 14.81 -2.30
N THR A 211 8.61 13.77 -1.61
CA THR A 211 7.60 12.87 -2.20
C THR A 211 6.20 13.46 -2.24
N GLU A 212 5.86 14.37 -1.33
CA GLU A 212 4.59 15.11 -1.33
C GLU A 212 4.58 16.11 -2.51
N ASP A 213 5.69 16.83 -2.72
CA ASP A 213 5.93 17.69 -3.88
C ASP A 213 5.90 16.91 -5.21
N GLU A 214 6.50 15.72 -5.27
CA GLU A 214 6.41 14.83 -6.45
C GLU A 214 4.96 14.43 -6.74
N ILE A 215 4.17 14.08 -5.72
CA ILE A 215 2.76 13.73 -5.86
C ILE A 215 1.92 14.92 -6.35
N GLU A 216 2.13 16.12 -5.80
CA GLU A 216 1.44 17.33 -6.25
C GLU A 216 1.77 17.64 -7.72
N GLN A 217 3.05 17.57 -8.12
CA GLN A 217 3.47 17.73 -9.52
C GLN A 217 2.87 16.67 -10.47
N PHE A 218 2.72 15.42 -10.02
CA PHE A 218 2.03 14.38 -10.78
C PHE A 218 0.53 14.67 -10.93
N ASP A 219 -0.11 15.19 -9.89
CA ASP A 219 -1.52 15.58 -9.91
C ASP A 219 -1.78 16.79 -10.80
N GLU A 220 -0.92 17.82 -10.75
CA GLU A 220 -0.94 18.96 -11.69
C GLU A 220 -0.71 18.50 -13.13
N SER A 221 0.29 17.65 -13.38
CA SER A 221 0.59 17.10 -14.71
C SER A 221 -0.59 16.33 -15.28
N ARG A 222 -1.23 15.47 -14.46
CA ARG A 222 -2.44 14.72 -14.84
C ARG A 222 -3.63 15.65 -15.10
N GLN A 223 -3.78 16.74 -14.34
CA GLN A 223 -4.82 17.75 -14.57
C GLN A 223 -4.58 18.51 -15.88
N HIS A 224 -3.34 18.91 -16.18
CA HIS A 224 -2.99 19.54 -17.45
C HIS A 224 -3.19 18.62 -18.65
N GLU A 225 -2.81 17.34 -18.56
CA GLU A 225 -3.05 16.37 -19.61
C GLU A 225 -4.56 16.14 -19.83
N LYS A 226 -5.33 15.98 -18.74
CA LYS A 226 -6.80 15.88 -18.79
C LYS A 226 -7.45 17.12 -19.42
N ALA A 227 -7.00 18.32 -19.07
CA ALA A 227 -7.47 19.56 -19.69
C ALA A 227 -7.14 19.60 -21.18
N GLY A 228 -5.95 19.15 -21.58
CA GLY A 228 -5.56 18.99 -22.99
C GLY A 228 -6.45 18.00 -23.75
N TYR A 229 -6.81 16.88 -23.15
CA TYR A 229 -7.79 15.95 -23.74
C TYR A 229 -9.19 16.56 -23.85
N VAL A 230 -9.66 17.32 -22.85
CA VAL A 230 -10.96 18.00 -22.92
C VAL A 230 -10.99 19.00 -24.07
N VAL A 231 -9.99 19.88 -24.19
CA VAL A 231 -9.89 20.84 -25.31
C VAL A 231 -9.85 20.11 -26.65
N ARG A 232 -9.10 19.01 -26.75
CA ARG A 232 -9.03 18.22 -27.99
C ARG A 232 -10.35 17.50 -28.33
N VAL A 233 -11.13 17.10 -27.33
CA VAL A 233 -12.48 16.56 -27.53
C VAL A 233 -13.41 17.67 -28.00
N GLU A 234 -13.37 18.86 -27.40
CA GLU A 234 -14.15 20.04 -27.84
C GLU A 234 -13.81 20.44 -29.29
N GLU A 235 -12.52 20.42 -29.67
CA GLU A 235 -12.06 20.64 -31.05
C GLU A 235 -12.62 19.59 -32.02
N LEU A 236 -12.52 18.29 -31.68
CA LEU A 236 -13.05 17.20 -32.51
C LEU A 236 -14.59 17.22 -32.59
N GLU A 237 -15.28 17.60 -31.53
CA GLU A 237 -16.74 17.80 -31.55
C GLU A 237 -17.13 18.97 -32.46
N ALA A 238 -16.38 20.08 -32.43
CA ALA A 238 -16.58 21.20 -33.34
C ALA A 238 -16.32 20.81 -34.81
N GLU A 239 -15.26 20.06 -35.09
CA GLU A 239 -14.99 19.51 -36.43
C GLU A 239 -16.12 18.57 -36.90
N LEU A 240 -16.59 17.67 -36.05
CA LEU A 240 -17.71 16.77 -36.36
C LEU A 240 -19.02 17.53 -36.62
N GLN A 241 -19.32 18.56 -35.82
CA GLN A 241 -20.47 19.45 -36.05
C GLN A 241 -20.34 20.19 -37.39
N GLN A 242 -19.15 20.69 -37.72
CA GLN A 242 -18.89 21.37 -38.99
C GLN A 242 -19.03 20.43 -40.19
N ILE A 243 -18.49 19.21 -40.11
CA ILE A 243 -18.63 18.18 -41.16
C ILE A 243 -20.09 17.77 -41.30
N ASN A 244 -20.83 17.59 -40.21
CA ASN A 244 -22.25 17.22 -40.26
C ASN A 244 -23.08 18.33 -40.92
N LYS A 245 -22.82 19.60 -40.57
CA LYS A 245 -23.46 20.75 -41.23
C LYS A 245 -23.14 20.82 -42.72
N GLN A 246 -21.88 20.62 -43.11
CA GLN A 246 -21.48 20.56 -44.53
C GLN A 246 -22.20 19.42 -45.27
N ARG A 247 -22.30 18.23 -44.68
CA ARG A 247 -23.05 17.10 -45.24
C ARG A 247 -24.54 17.43 -45.40
N GLN A 248 -25.15 18.11 -44.43
CA GLN A 248 -26.55 18.56 -44.53
C GLN A 248 -26.73 19.60 -45.65
N ASP A 249 -25.86 20.61 -45.72
CA ASP A 249 -25.89 21.63 -46.77
C ASP A 249 -25.71 21.01 -48.16
N ASP A 250 -24.81 20.04 -48.31
CA ASP A 250 -24.58 19.32 -49.57
C ASP A 250 -25.72 18.35 -49.92
N ALA A 251 -26.33 17.68 -48.93
CA ALA A 251 -27.53 16.87 -49.12
C ALA A 251 -28.72 17.73 -49.59
N LEU A 252 -28.91 18.93 -49.03
CA LEU A 252 -29.93 19.89 -49.46
C LEU A 252 -29.68 20.38 -50.90
N LYS A 253 -28.43 20.67 -51.28
CA LYS A 253 -28.05 21.01 -52.67
C LYS A 253 -28.36 19.84 -53.62
N ALA A 254 -27.99 18.62 -53.25
CA ALA A 254 -28.24 17.42 -54.06
C ALA A 254 -29.75 17.14 -54.20
N GLN A 255 -30.53 17.28 -53.12
CA GLN A 255 -31.99 17.20 -53.17
C GLN A 255 -32.58 18.26 -54.11
N GLY A 256 -32.13 19.52 -54.02
CA GLY A 256 -32.56 20.59 -54.92
C GLY A 256 -32.27 20.30 -56.40
N GLN A 257 -31.11 19.71 -56.71
CA GLN A 257 -30.78 19.25 -58.07
C GLN A 257 -31.68 18.10 -58.53
N VAL A 258 -31.93 17.10 -57.67
CA VAL A 258 -32.84 15.98 -57.97
C VAL A 258 -34.28 16.46 -58.17
N GLU A 259 -34.77 17.40 -57.37
CA GLU A 259 -36.09 18.01 -57.54
C GLU A 259 -36.19 18.83 -58.82
N PHE A 260 -35.13 19.58 -59.19
CA PHE A 260 -35.07 20.27 -60.46
C PHE A 260 -35.15 19.30 -61.64
N LEU A 261 -34.34 18.23 -61.64
CA LEU A 261 -34.36 17.20 -62.69
C LEU A 261 -35.68 16.42 -62.73
N ARG A 262 -36.34 16.19 -61.58
CA ARG A 262 -37.69 15.60 -61.51
C ARG A 262 -38.76 16.53 -62.10
N LYS A 263 -38.67 17.84 -61.88
CA LYS A 263 -39.57 18.84 -62.49
C LYS A 263 -39.35 18.91 -64.00
N GLU A 264 -38.10 18.96 -64.44
CA GLU A 264 -37.74 18.98 -65.86
C GLU A 264 -38.21 17.71 -66.59
N THR A 265 -37.91 16.53 -66.07
CA THR A 265 -38.40 15.25 -66.65
C THR A 265 -39.91 15.09 -66.60
N ARG A 266 -40.60 15.70 -65.63
CA ARG A 266 -42.06 15.79 -65.61
C ARG A 266 -42.58 16.68 -66.75
N ILE A 267 -42.02 17.88 -66.92
CA ILE A 267 -42.39 18.81 -68.00
C ILE A 267 -42.15 18.16 -69.38
N GLN A 268 -41.02 17.47 -69.55
CA GLN A 268 -40.72 16.75 -70.80
C GLN A 268 -41.72 15.61 -71.07
N ARG A 269 -42.20 14.90 -70.05
CA ARG A 269 -43.28 13.90 -70.20
C ARG A 269 -44.62 14.55 -70.54
N GLU A 270 -45.00 15.63 -69.85
CA GLU A 270 -46.24 16.37 -70.15
C GLU A 270 -46.23 16.93 -71.59
N GLN A 271 -45.07 17.38 -72.08
CA GLN A 271 -44.87 17.78 -73.48
C GLN A 271 -44.95 16.59 -74.46
N GLN A 272 -44.33 15.45 -74.12
CA GLN A 272 -44.41 14.24 -74.94
C GLN A 272 -45.84 13.71 -75.04
N GLU A 273 -46.57 13.64 -73.92
CA GLU A 273 -47.96 13.21 -73.87
C GLU A 273 -48.87 14.14 -74.70
N ALA A 274 -48.66 15.46 -74.64
CA ALA A 274 -49.38 16.41 -75.47
C ALA A 274 -49.10 16.22 -76.98
N LEU A 275 -47.86 15.89 -77.37
CA LEU A 275 -47.51 15.57 -78.75
C LEU A 275 -48.10 14.22 -79.21
N GLU A 276 -48.10 13.21 -78.33
CA GLU A 276 -48.73 11.91 -78.60
C GLU A 276 -50.25 12.04 -78.79
N GLN A 277 -50.91 12.87 -77.98
CA GLN A 277 -52.33 13.21 -78.15
C GLN A 277 -52.61 13.91 -79.48
N GLN A 278 -51.78 14.87 -79.91
CA GLN A 278 -51.91 15.52 -81.23
C GLN A 278 -51.70 14.55 -82.40
N ILE A 279 -50.74 13.62 -82.28
CA ILE A 279 -50.53 12.57 -83.27
C ILE A 279 -51.76 11.65 -83.33
N HIS A 280 -52.33 11.28 -82.19
CA HIS A 280 -53.51 10.42 -82.14
C HIS A 280 -54.73 11.09 -82.79
N SER A 281 -55.04 12.36 -82.45
CA SER A 281 -56.16 13.08 -83.07
C SER A 281 -55.98 13.24 -84.59
N ALA A 282 -54.76 13.52 -85.06
CA ALA A 282 -54.47 13.61 -86.50
C ALA A 282 -54.61 12.25 -87.21
N GLN A 283 -54.27 11.13 -86.53
CA GLN A 283 -54.51 9.77 -87.04
C GLN A 283 -56.01 9.46 -87.12
N GLU A 284 -56.80 9.82 -86.11
CA GLU A 284 -58.26 9.63 -86.12
C GLU A 284 -58.92 10.43 -87.24
N GLU A 285 -58.56 11.71 -87.42
CA GLU A 285 -59.02 12.54 -88.53
C GLU A 285 -58.68 11.91 -89.89
N THR A 286 -57.44 11.44 -90.06
CA THR A 286 -56.99 10.77 -91.29
C THR A 286 -57.78 9.50 -91.57
N GLN A 287 -58.02 8.66 -90.55
CA GLN A 287 -58.86 7.46 -90.70
C GLN A 287 -60.30 7.81 -91.04
N HIS A 288 -60.88 8.84 -90.42
CA HIS A 288 -62.24 9.30 -90.67
C HIS A 288 -62.41 9.86 -92.10
N VAL A 289 -61.44 10.63 -92.60
CA VAL A 289 -61.41 11.08 -94.00
C VAL A 289 -61.27 9.90 -94.96
N SER A 290 -60.40 8.94 -94.67
CA SER A 290 -60.24 7.72 -95.49
C SER A 290 -61.53 6.89 -95.56
N ARG A 291 -62.24 6.69 -94.44
CA ARG A 291 -63.53 5.98 -94.43
C ARG A 291 -64.58 6.69 -95.30
N LYS A 292 -64.62 8.03 -95.27
CA LYS A 292 -65.52 8.83 -96.12
C LYS A 292 -65.18 8.73 -97.61
N LEU A 293 -63.89 8.72 -97.95
CA LEU A 293 -63.43 8.55 -99.33
C LEU A 293 -63.85 7.18 -99.87
N ASN A 294 -63.55 6.10 -99.14
CA ASN A 294 -63.89 4.74 -99.54
C ASN A 294 -65.41 4.58 -99.78
N HIS A 295 -66.25 5.11 -98.88
CA HIS A 295 -67.71 5.05 -99.03
C HIS A 295 -68.22 5.82 -100.27
N ALA A 296 -67.59 6.94 -100.62
CA ALA A 296 -67.90 7.68 -101.84
C ALA A 296 -67.46 6.94 -103.12
N GLU A 297 -66.31 6.23 -103.08
CA GLU A 297 -65.85 5.38 -104.19
C GLU A 297 -66.72 4.13 -104.37
N GLU A 298 -67.12 3.49 -103.27
CA GLU A 298 -68.03 2.34 -103.26
C GLU A 298 -69.39 2.70 -103.87
N SER A 299 -70.03 3.77 -103.41
CA SER A 299 -71.34 4.22 -103.92
C SER A 299 -71.28 4.65 -105.41
N LEU A 300 -70.20 5.32 -105.85
CA LEU A 300 -70.00 5.63 -107.27
C LEU A 300 -69.90 4.35 -108.14
N ASN A 301 -69.18 3.34 -107.66
CA ASN A 301 -69.04 2.04 -108.33
C ASN A 301 -70.38 1.28 -108.36
N GLU A 302 -71.15 1.30 -107.28
CA GLU A 302 -72.50 0.72 -107.24
C GLU A 302 -73.44 1.39 -108.26
N HIS A 303 -73.48 2.72 -108.30
CA HIS A 303 -74.29 3.46 -109.28
C HIS A 303 -73.89 3.13 -110.73
N TRP A 304 -72.59 3.04 -111.01
CA TRP A 304 -72.09 2.62 -112.32
C TRP A 304 -72.54 1.19 -112.69
N GLN A 305 -72.47 0.25 -111.74
CA GLN A 305 -72.89 -1.13 -111.97
C GLN A 305 -74.40 -1.27 -112.17
N VAL A 306 -75.22 -0.49 -111.45
CA VAL A 306 -76.69 -0.48 -111.62
C VAL A 306 -77.05 0.08 -113.00
N LEU A 307 -76.48 1.22 -113.41
CA LEU A 307 -76.72 1.80 -114.73
C LEU A 307 -76.32 0.85 -115.87
N ARG A 308 -75.19 0.13 -115.72
CA ARG A 308 -74.76 -0.88 -116.69
C ARG A 308 -75.72 -2.07 -116.77
N LYS A 309 -76.21 -2.57 -115.63
CA LYS A 309 -77.21 -3.67 -115.57
C LYS A 309 -78.52 -3.26 -116.23
N LEU A 310 -79.04 -2.08 -115.91
CA LEU A 310 -80.28 -1.55 -116.51
C LEU A 310 -80.16 -1.35 -118.03
N PHE A 311 -79.00 -0.88 -118.52
CA PHE A 311 -78.74 -0.79 -119.96
C PHE A 311 -78.78 -2.18 -120.64
N THR A 312 -78.14 -3.19 -120.05
CA THR A 312 -78.15 -4.56 -120.60
C THR A 312 -79.52 -5.24 -120.55
N GLU A 313 -80.38 -4.87 -119.58
CA GLU A 313 -81.73 -5.43 -119.46
C GLU A 313 -82.74 -4.77 -120.42
N LEU A 314 -82.60 -3.47 -120.72
CA LEU A 314 -83.49 -2.78 -121.66
C LEU A 314 -83.10 -2.94 -123.14
N SER A 315 -81.89 -3.41 -123.45
CA SER A 315 -81.37 -3.53 -124.81
C SER A 315 -80.35 -4.67 -124.97
N PRO A 316 -80.78 -5.92 -125.24
CA PRO A 316 -79.89 -7.08 -125.27
C PRO A 316 -79.05 -7.24 -126.55
N ASP A 317 -79.31 -6.46 -127.61
CA ASP A 317 -78.67 -6.62 -128.94
C ASP A 317 -77.84 -5.39 -129.38
N ALA A 318 -77.48 -4.50 -128.44
CA ALA A 318 -76.71 -3.29 -128.69
C ALA A 318 -75.36 -3.28 -127.95
N ALA A 319 -74.31 -2.79 -128.61
CA ALA A 319 -72.98 -2.67 -128.01
C ALA A 319 -72.96 -1.59 -126.91
N VAL A 320 -72.37 -1.92 -125.75
CA VAL A 320 -72.32 -1.04 -124.57
C VAL A 320 -71.51 0.24 -124.86
N PRO A 321 -72.11 1.44 -124.73
CA PRO A 321 -71.39 2.72 -124.85
C PRO A 321 -70.41 2.93 -123.68
N ASN A 322 -69.27 3.57 -123.97
CA ASN A 322 -68.21 3.81 -122.98
C ASN A 322 -68.35 5.15 -122.21
N SER A 323 -69.45 5.89 -122.41
CA SER A 323 -69.70 7.19 -121.78
C SER A 323 -71.03 7.18 -121.01
N LEU A 324 -71.01 7.74 -119.81
CA LEU A 324 -72.15 7.83 -118.90
C LEU A 324 -73.34 8.59 -119.50
N VAL A 325 -73.06 9.59 -120.35
CA VAL A 325 -74.07 10.47 -120.98
C VAL A 325 -74.82 9.74 -122.11
N ASP A 326 -74.14 8.88 -122.86
CA ASP A 326 -74.72 8.18 -124.01
C ASP A 326 -75.73 7.10 -123.56
N ILE A 327 -75.52 6.53 -122.38
CA ILE A 327 -76.44 5.55 -121.76
C ILE A 327 -77.76 6.22 -121.34
N SER A 328 -77.73 7.46 -120.82
CA SER A 328 -78.94 8.18 -120.41
C SER A 328 -79.87 8.54 -121.58
N ASP A 329 -79.32 8.95 -122.73
CA ASP A 329 -80.14 9.35 -123.89
C ASP A 329 -80.83 8.14 -124.57
N VAL A 330 -80.19 6.97 -124.57
CA VAL A 330 -80.80 5.73 -125.09
C VAL A 330 -81.93 5.24 -124.17
N LEU A 331 -81.77 5.36 -122.85
CA LEU A 331 -82.85 5.07 -121.88
C LEU A 331 -84.06 5.99 -122.06
N LEU A 332 -83.85 7.26 -122.39
CA LEU A 332 -84.90 8.27 -122.55
C LEU A 332 -85.90 7.94 -123.68
N THR A 333 -85.44 7.35 -124.78
CA THR A 333 -86.32 6.92 -125.89
C THR A 333 -87.04 5.61 -125.61
N GLY A 334 -86.40 4.68 -124.88
CA GLY A 334 -87.02 3.40 -124.48
C GLY A 334 -88.21 3.55 -123.51
N THR A 335 -88.37 4.70 -122.87
CA THR A 335 -89.42 4.91 -121.85
C THR A 335 -90.71 5.57 -122.36
N GLY A 336 -90.83 5.81 -123.67
CA GLY A 336 -92.16 5.97 -124.30
C GLY A 336 -93.03 4.70 -124.15
N ALA A 337 -92.41 3.52 -124.12
CA ALA A 337 -93.06 2.25 -123.77
C ALA A 337 -93.35 2.12 -122.26
N LEU A 338 -92.87 3.04 -121.43
CA LEU A 338 -93.13 3.07 -119.99
C LEU A 338 -94.53 3.63 -119.65
N ALA A 339 -95.26 4.16 -120.64
CA ALA A 339 -96.67 4.52 -120.50
C ALA A 339 -97.57 3.31 -120.17
N GLU A 340 -97.26 2.10 -120.68
CA GLU A 340 -97.94 0.87 -120.23
C GLU A 340 -97.50 0.47 -118.82
N LYS A 341 -96.26 0.78 -118.41
CA LYS A 341 -95.81 0.58 -117.02
C LYS A 341 -96.52 1.51 -116.03
N VAL A 342 -97.18 2.61 -116.44
CA VAL A 342 -98.02 3.41 -115.52
C VAL A 342 -99.15 2.56 -114.93
N ARG A 343 -99.69 1.61 -115.70
CA ARG A 343 -100.73 0.68 -115.22
C ARG A 343 -100.19 -0.42 -114.30
N ASN A 344 -98.92 -0.81 -114.48
CA ASN A 344 -98.23 -1.64 -113.50
C ASN A 344 -97.83 -0.82 -112.26
N SER A 345 -97.56 0.48 -112.41
CA SER A 345 -97.17 1.34 -111.29
C SER A 345 -98.26 1.51 -110.24
N GLU A 346 -99.54 1.28 -110.57
CA GLU A 346 -100.61 1.18 -109.56
C GLU A 346 -100.54 -0.13 -108.74
N ALA A 347 -100.06 -1.23 -109.35
CA ALA A 347 -99.75 -2.46 -108.62
C ALA A 347 -98.45 -2.27 -107.79
N ASP A 348 -97.43 -1.64 -108.38
CA ASP A 348 -96.18 -1.29 -107.70
C ASP A 348 -96.43 -0.31 -106.54
N ILE A 349 -97.39 0.62 -106.63
CA ILE A 349 -97.80 1.50 -105.51
C ILE A 349 -98.37 0.69 -104.34
N ASN A 350 -99.08 -0.41 -104.59
CA ASN A 350 -99.59 -1.27 -103.52
C ASN A 350 -98.50 -2.20 -102.97
N LEU A 351 -97.54 -2.62 -103.80
CA LEU A 351 -96.35 -3.36 -103.39
C LEU A 351 -95.42 -2.47 -102.55
N LEU A 352 -95.17 -1.24 -102.98
CA LEU A 352 -94.46 -0.18 -102.25
C LEU A 352 -95.15 0.19 -100.93
N LYS A 353 -96.49 0.13 -100.84
CA LYS A 353 -97.18 0.27 -99.55
C LYS A 353 -96.87 -0.90 -98.63
N SER A 354 -96.92 -2.15 -99.12
CA SER A 354 -96.52 -3.30 -98.29
C SER A 354 -95.03 -3.29 -97.94
N GLU A 355 -94.17 -2.72 -98.78
CA GLU A 355 -92.75 -2.49 -98.48
C GLU A 355 -92.57 -1.36 -97.46
N VAL A 356 -93.35 -0.29 -97.51
CA VAL A 356 -93.35 0.76 -96.48
C VAL A 356 -93.90 0.24 -95.15
N ASP A 357 -94.95 -0.58 -95.16
CA ASP A 357 -95.46 -1.28 -93.98
C ASP A 357 -94.41 -2.27 -93.42
N HIS A 358 -93.66 -2.95 -94.29
CA HIS A 358 -92.54 -3.80 -93.90
C HIS A 358 -91.35 -2.99 -93.34
N PHE A 359 -90.96 -1.89 -93.98
CA PHE A 359 -89.87 -1.03 -93.50
C PHE A 359 -90.23 -0.29 -92.21
N THR A 360 -91.50 0.07 -92.00
CA THR A 360 -91.94 0.62 -90.72
C THR A 360 -91.96 -0.44 -89.62
N ALA A 361 -92.32 -1.69 -89.94
CA ALA A 361 -92.15 -2.82 -89.03
C ALA A 361 -90.67 -3.09 -88.68
N THR A 362 -89.76 -3.12 -89.66
CA THR A 362 -88.32 -3.31 -89.36
C THR A 362 -87.71 -2.11 -88.64
N VAL A 363 -88.17 -0.87 -88.90
CA VAL A 363 -87.74 0.32 -88.14
C VAL A 363 -88.27 0.28 -86.70
N THR A 364 -89.45 -0.27 -86.43
CA THR A 364 -89.93 -0.47 -85.05
C THR A 364 -89.16 -1.58 -84.33
N GLU A 365 -88.92 -2.72 -84.98
CA GLU A 365 -88.07 -3.80 -84.46
C GLU A 365 -86.63 -3.33 -84.18
N LEU A 366 -86.02 -2.55 -85.09
CA LEU A 366 -84.70 -1.96 -84.86
C LEU A 366 -84.69 -0.93 -83.72
N ARG A 367 -85.76 -0.16 -83.53
CA ARG A 367 -85.89 0.75 -82.38
C ARG A 367 -86.04 -0.01 -81.06
N GLU A 368 -86.78 -1.11 -81.04
CA GLU A 368 -86.89 -2.00 -79.88
C GLU A 368 -85.53 -2.64 -79.56
N HIS A 369 -84.80 -3.12 -80.58
CA HIS A 369 -83.43 -3.60 -80.38
C HIS A 369 -82.45 -2.53 -79.93
N ILE A 370 -82.56 -1.28 -80.41
CA ILE A 370 -81.74 -0.17 -79.90
C ILE A 370 -82.04 0.07 -78.41
N ALA A 371 -83.32 0.17 -78.02
CA ALA A 371 -83.70 0.34 -76.62
C ALA A 371 -83.25 -0.86 -75.74
N GLU A 372 -83.32 -2.09 -76.25
CA GLU A 372 -82.80 -3.29 -75.59
C GLU A 372 -81.26 -3.26 -75.43
N LYS A 373 -80.55 -2.69 -76.41
CA LYS A 373 -79.09 -2.51 -76.35
C LYS A 373 -78.70 -1.39 -75.40
N ASP A 374 -79.43 -0.28 -75.38
CA ASP A 374 -79.20 0.85 -74.48
C ASP A 374 -79.43 0.45 -73.01
N THR A 375 -80.50 -0.30 -72.71
CA THR A 375 -80.73 -0.85 -71.35
C THR A 375 -79.60 -1.79 -70.93
N LYS A 376 -79.17 -2.70 -71.82
CA LYS A 376 -77.99 -3.56 -71.56
C LYS A 376 -76.68 -2.76 -71.44
N LEU A 377 -76.55 -1.62 -72.12
CA LEU A 377 -75.40 -0.73 -71.96
C LEU A 377 -75.40 -0.14 -70.55
N THR A 378 -76.53 0.43 -70.10
CA THR A 378 -76.64 1.02 -68.75
C THR A 378 -76.45 -0.01 -67.64
N ASP A 379 -76.96 -1.24 -67.81
CA ASP A 379 -76.75 -2.33 -66.85
C ASP A 379 -75.25 -2.71 -66.76
N ASN A 380 -74.57 -2.78 -67.90
CA ASN A 380 -73.12 -3.04 -67.94
C ASN A 380 -72.32 -1.88 -67.34
N GLU A 381 -72.69 -0.62 -67.63
CA GLU A 381 -72.04 0.56 -67.04
C GLU A 381 -72.15 0.54 -65.51
N MET A 382 -73.35 0.30 -64.96
CA MET A 382 -73.57 0.13 -63.53
C MET A 382 -72.75 -1.03 -62.95
N ALA A 383 -72.68 -2.17 -63.64
CA ALA A 383 -71.82 -3.29 -63.24
C ALA A 383 -70.32 -2.90 -63.23
N THR A 384 -69.84 -2.11 -64.20
CA THR A 384 -68.45 -1.63 -64.19
C THR A 384 -68.16 -0.64 -63.07
N VAL A 385 -69.14 0.17 -62.66
CA VAL A 385 -69.01 1.07 -61.50
C VAL A 385 -68.87 0.25 -60.22
N HIS A 386 -69.78 -0.71 -59.98
CA HIS A 386 -69.69 -1.58 -58.80
C HIS A 386 -68.40 -2.43 -58.77
N LEU A 387 -67.91 -2.92 -59.92
CA LEU A 387 -66.63 -3.63 -59.98
C LEU A 387 -65.43 -2.72 -59.65
N LYS A 388 -65.47 -1.43 -60.04
CA LYS A 388 -64.44 -0.44 -59.67
C LYS A 388 -64.49 -0.09 -58.19
N GLU A 389 -65.68 0.02 -57.61
CA GLU A 389 -65.92 0.27 -56.19
C GLU A 389 -65.38 -0.89 -55.33
N ASN A 390 -65.79 -2.12 -55.63
CA ASN A 390 -65.27 -3.33 -54.98
C ASN A 390 -63.74 -3.45 -55.11
N LEU A 391 -63.17 -3.11 -56.27
CA LEU A 391 -61.72 -3.13 -56.49
C LEU A 391 -60.99 -2.02 -55.71
N ALA A 392 -61.64 -0.90 -55.41
CA ALA A 392 -61.11 0.13 -54.52
C ALA A 392 -61.16 -0.32 -53.05
N GLU A 393 -62.26 -0.95 -52.62
CA GLU A 393 -62.38 -1.54 -51.27
C GLU A 393 -61.33 -2.62 -51.01
N GLU A 394 -61.17 -3.58 -51.93
CA GLU A 394 -60.18 -4.65 -51.77
C GLU A 394 -58.74 -4.10 -51.77
N LYS A 395 -58.44 -3.06 -52.57
CA LYS A 395 -57.15 -2.36 -52.47
C LYS A 395 -56.92 -1.71 -51.11
N ALA A 396 -57.95 -1.10 -50.52
CA ALA A 396 -57.86 -0.53 -49.19
C ALA A 396 -57.65 -1.61 -48.11
N LYS A 397 -58.34 -2.76 -48.21
CA LYS A 397 -58.13 -3.92 -47.31
C LYS A 397 -56.72 -4.49 -47.42
N VAL A 398 -56.20 -4.65 -48.63
CA VAL A 398 -54.81 -5.10 -48.86
C VAL A 398 -53.81 -4.12 -48.24
N SER A 399 -53.96 -2.81 -48.48
CA SER A 399 -53.07 -1.80 -47.88
C SER A 399 -53.12 -1.78 -46.35
N ALA A 400 -54.27 -2.06 -45.74
CA ALA A 400 -54.38 -2.18 -44.28
C ALA A 400 -53.68 -3.43 -43.74
N LEU A 401 -53.85 -4.58 -44.40
CA LEU A 401 -53.20 -5.84 -44.03
C LEU A 401 -51.67 -5.79 -44.23
N GLU A 402 -51.18 -5.07 -45.25
CA GLU A 402 -49.76 -4.81 -45.45
C GLU A 402 -49.17 -3.98 -44.28
N GLN A 403 -49.91 -2.95 -43.82
CA GLN A 403 -49.50 -2.16 -42.66
C GLN A 403 -49.49 -2.98 -41.36
N GLU A 404 -50.54 -3.77 -41.09
CA GLU A 404 -50.58 -4.68 -39.92
C GLU A 404 -49.45 -5.72 -39.95
N LEU A 405 -49.08 -6.23 -41.14
CA LEU A 405 -47.96 -7.16 -41.32
C LEU A 405 -46.61 -6.50 -40.99
N ASP A 406 -46.40 -5.26 -41.42
CA ASP A 406 -45.16 -4.53 -41.15
C ASP A 406 -45.08 -4.08 -39.68
N ASP A 407 -46.18 -3.67 -39.05
CA ASP A 407 -46.24 -3.42 -37.60
C ASP A 407 -45.92 -4.71 -36.81
N GLY A 408 -46.49 -5.85 -37.21
CA GLY A 408 -46.19 -7.16 -36.62
C GLY A 408 -44.73 -7.59 -36.80
N ARG A 409 -44.10 -7.26 -37.94
CA ARG A 409 -42.67 -7.46 -38.17
C ARG A 409 -41.81 -6.58 -37.26
N HIS A 410 -42.18 -5.31 -37.07
CA HIS A 410 -41.48 -4.40 -36.16
C HIS A 410 -41.55 -4.88 -34.70
N GLN A 411 -42.72 -5.34 -34.25
CA GLN A 411 -42.85 -5.95 -32.92
C GLN A 411 -41.98 -7.20 -32.78
N LEU A 412 -41.89 -8.05 -33.82
CA LEU A 412 -41.02 -9.22 -33.83
C LEU A 412 -39.52 -8.87 -33.79
N THR A 413 -39.08 -7.81 -34.47
CA THR A 413 -37.68 -7.35 -34.40
C THR A 413 -37.37 -6.72 -33.04
N GLU A 414 -38.30 -5.95 -32.46
CA GLU A 414 -38.16 -5.38 -31.12
C GLU A 414 -38.10 -6.47 -30.03
N LEU A 415 -38.96 -7.49 -30.11
CA LEU A 415 -38.91 -8.63 -29.19
C LEU A 415 -37.63 -9.46 -29.34
N ARG A 416 -37.09 -9.62 -30.56
CA ARG A 416 -35.79 -10.26 -30.78
C ARG A 416 -34.63 -9.45 -30.22
N ALA A 417 -34.66 -8.12 -30.38
CA ALA A 417 -33.66 -7.23 -29.76
C ALA A 417 -33.72 -7.35 -28.23
N LYS A 418 -34.91 -7.22 -27.63
CA LYS A 418 -35.13 -7.42 -26.19
C LYS A 418 -34.73 -8.80 -25.67
N LEU A 419 -34.90 -9.85 -26.49
CA LEU A 419 -34.43 -11.20 -26.15
C LEU A 419 -32.89 -11.26 -26.16
N SER A 420 -32.24 -10.68 -27.17
CA SER A 420 -30.78 -10.58 -27.26
C SER A 420 -30.19 -9.76 -26.10
N ASP A 421 -30.79 -8.61 -25.78
CA ASP A 421 -30.37 -7.78 -24.65
C ASP A 421 -30.59 -8.50 -23.31
N GLY A 422 -31.66 -9.30 -23.23
CA GLY A 422 -31.97 -10.18 -22.10
C GLY A 422 -31.02 -11.37 -21.98
N GLU A 423 -30.44 -11.85 -23.09
CA GLU A 423 -29.44 -12.92 -23.16
C GLU A 423 -28.04 -12.44 -22.74
N THR A 424 -27.76 -11.13 -22.82
CA THR A 424 -26.62 -10.48 -22.13
C THR A 424 -26.81 -10.42 -20.61
N GLY A 425 -28.05 -10.52 -20.12
CA GLY A 425 -28.41 -10.56 -18.69
C GLY A 425 -27.77 -11.71 -17.90
N PRO A 426 -27.90 -12.99 -18.30
CA PRO A 426 -27.23 -14.09 -17.63
C PRO A 426 -25.70 -14.02 -17.72
N GLU A 427 -25.13 -13.46 -18.79
CA GLU A 427 -23.67 -13.23 -18.86
C GLU A 427 -23.22 -12.22 -17.79
N ALA A 428 -23.94 -11.11 -17.63
CA ALA A 428 -23.68 -10.13 -16.57
C ALA A 428 -23.95 -10.64 -15.14
N LEU A 429 -24.80 -11.66 -14.98
CA LEU A 429 -24.99 -12.37 -13.71
C LEU A 429 -23.89 -13.41 -13.48
N GLN A 430 -23.41 -14.07 -14.53
CA GLN A 430 -22.32 -15.03 -14.45
C GLN A 430 -20.99 -14.35 -14.09
N THR A 431 -20.66 -13.21 -14.71
CA THR A 431 -19.45 -12.46 -14.35
C THR A 431 -19.48 -11.98 -12.90
N ARG A 432 -20.62 -11.49 -12.42
CA ARG A 432 -20.82 -11.16 -10.99
C ARG A 432 -20.71 -12.36 -10.07
N LEU A 433 -21.23 -13.52 -10.48
CA LEU A 433 -21.07 -14.75 -9.70
C LEU A 433 -19.59 -15.17 -9.62
N GLU A 434 -18.85 -15.11 -10.74
CA GLU A 434 -17.42 -15.37 -10.77
C GLU A 434 -16.58 -14.34 -9.99
N GLU A 435 -17.05 -13.10 -9.85
CA GLU A 435 -16.46 -12.07 -8.98
C GLU A 435 -16.72 -12.38 -7.49
N GLU A 436 -17.96 -12.70 -7.13
CA GLU A 436 -18.30 -13.06 -5.74
C GLU A 436 -17.68 -14.39 -5.30
N GLU A 437 -17.54 -15.38 -6.19
CA GLU A 437 -16.80 -16.62 -5.89
C GLU A 437 -15.31 -16.33 -5.59
N LYS A 438 -14.69 -15.39 -6.32
CA LYS A 438 -13.31 -14.94 -6.02
C LYS A 438 -13.25 -14.18 -4.69
N ASN A 439 -14.22 -13.31 -4.40
CA ASN A 439 -14.30 -12.61 -3.11
C ASN A 439 -14.44 -13.61 -1.96
N VAL A 440 -15.33 -14.59 -2.07
CA VAL A 440 -15.49 -15.66 -1.08
C VAL A 440 -14.20 -16.44 -0.89
N MET A 441 -13.49 -16.79 -1.97
CA MET A 441 -12.20 -17.47 -1.87
C MET A 441 -11.17 -16.63 -1.08
N ILE A 442 -11.02 -15.34 -1.39
CA ILE A 442 -10.12 -14.43 -0.67
C ILE A 442 -10.52 -14.34 0.81
N LEU A 443 -11.80 -14.14 1.12
CA LEU A 443 -12.28 -14.09 2.51
C LEU A 443 -12.03 -15.42 3.25
N THR A 444 -12.15 -16.58 2.59
CA THR A 444 -11.84 -17.87 3.23
C THR A 444 -10.35 -18.04 3.52
N GLU A 445 -9.47 -17.53 2.66
CA GLU A 445 -8.02 -17.51 2.89
C GLU A 445 -7.65 -16.55 4.04
N GLU A 446 -8.24 -15.35 4.06
CA GLU A 446 -8.08 -14.40 5.17
C GLU A 446 -8.55 -15.01 6.50
N VAL A 447 -9.74 -15.62 6.55
CA VAL A 447 -10.25 -16.31 7.74
C VAL A 447 -9.32 -17.43 8.19
N ALA A 448 -8.81 -18.26 7.27
CA ALA A 448 -7.84 -19.30 7.60
C ALA A 448 -6.54 -18.72 8.18
N SER A 449 -6.02 -17.62 7.60
CA SER A 449 -4.82 -16.93 8.09
C SER A 449 -5.03 -16.36 9.51
N LYS A 450 -6.20 -15.76 9.76
CA LYS A 450 -6.56 -15.21 11.08
C LYS A 450 -6.80 -16.30 12.11
N GLN A 451 -7.42 -17.42 11.74
CA GLN A 451 -7.58 -18.56 12.62
C GLN A 451 -6.23 -19.17 13.02
N SER A 452 -5.27 -19.23 12.09
CA SER A 452 -3.89 -19.65 12.38
C SER A 452 -3.17 -18.67 13.31
N GLN A 453 -3.33 -17.35 13.08
CA GLN A 453 -2.78 -16.31 13.95
C GLN A 453 -3.36 -16.39 15.38
N VAL A 454 -4.68 -16.60 15.51
CA VAL A 454 -5.35 -16.80 16.80
C VAL A 454 -4.83 -18.05 17.50
N GLY A 455 -4.72 -19.19 16.80
CA GLY A 455 -4.17 -20.42 17.39
C GLY A 455 -2.72 -20.27 17.90
N SER A 456 -1.89 -19.48 17.22
CA SER A 456 -0.55 -19.14 17.70
C SER A 456 -0.58 -18.29 18.97
N LEU A 457 -1.46 -17.30 19.04
CA LEU A 457 -1.63 -16.43 20.22
C LEU A 457 -2.25 -17.19 21.41
N GLU A 458 -3.16 -18.13 21.17
CA GLU A 458 -3.72 -19.02 22.19
C GLU A 458 -2.65 -19.94 22.80
N GLU A 459 -1.75 -20.47 21.97
CA GLU A 459 -0.60 -21.27 22.44
C GLU A 459 0.40 -20.41 23.23
N GLU A 460 0.73 -19.21 22.77
CA GLU A 460 1.56 -18.27 23.53
C GLU A 460 0.93 -17.90 24.88
N LEU A 461 -0.39 -17.62 24.90
CA LEU A 461 -1.13 -17.32 26.13
C LEU A 461 -1.11 -18.50 27.09
N ARG A 462 -1.30 -19.73 26.60
CA ARG A 462 -1.17 -20.97 27.41
C ARG A 462 0.24 -21.10 28.01
N MET A 463 1.27 -20.87 27.21
CA MET A 463 2.67 -20.89 27.65
C MET A 463 3.00 -19.80 28.67
N PHE A 464 2.34 -18.64 28.63
CA PHE A 464 2.45 -17.62 29.67
C PHE A 464 1.65 -17.97 30.93
N GLN A 465 0.46 -18.55 30.80
CA GLN A 465 -0.36 -19.02 31.92
C GLN A 465 0.39 -20.08 32.74
N GLU A 466 1.01 -21.07 32.09
CA GLU A 466 1.82 -22.10 32.77
C GLU A 466 3.06 -21.50 33.47
N LYS A 467 3.69 -20.47 32.88
CA LYS A 467 4.78 -19.73 33.54
C LYS A 467 4.27 -18.97 34.77
N VAL A 468 3.07 -18.38 34.72
CA VAL A 468 2.46 -17.72 35.88
C VAL A 468 2.14 -18.73 36.98
N ASP A 469 1.49 -19.84 36.65
CA ASP A 469 1.13 -20.89 37.62
C ASP A 469 2.38 -21.51 38.29
N THR A 470 3.43 -21.78 37.52
CA THR A 470 4.71 -22.30 38.06
C THR A 470 5.48 -21.28 38.89
N LEU A 471 5.42 -19.99 38.56
CA LEU A 471 5.98 -18.92 39.41
C LEU A 471 5.15 -18.71 40.69
N GLN A 472 3.83 -18.74 40.60
CA GLN A 472 2.91 -18.64 41.74
C GLN A 472 3.10 -19.81 42.72
N SER A 473 3.28 -21.03 42.21
CA SER A 473 3.64 -22.20 43.03
C SER A 473 4.97 -22.00 43.77
N LYS A 474 6.02 -21.50 43.08
CA LYS A 474 7.31 -21.18 43.71
C LYS A 474 7.19 -20.08 44.78
N VAL A 475 6.45 -19.01 44.51
CA VAL A 475 6.21 -17.93 45.47
C VAL A 475 5.46 -18.46 46.70
N SER A 476 4.44 -19.28 46.51
CA SER A 476 3.69 -19.90 47.62
C SER A 476 4.58 -20.82 48.47
N SER A 477 5.44 -21.61 47.82
CA SER A 477 6.42 -22.48 48.50
C SER A 477 7.44 -21.67 49.32
N LEU A 478 7.99 -20.60 48.75
CA LEU A 478 8.93 -19.71 49.45
C LEU A 478 8.25 -18.98 50.61
N ASN A 479 7.01 -18.49 50.42
CA ASN A 479 6.25 -17.84 51.48
C ASN A 479 6.00 -18.78 52.67
N SER A 480 5.62 -20.03 52.40
CA SER A 480 5.47 -21.05 53.46
C SER A 480 6.79 -21.36 54.19
N GLN A 481 7.94 -21.32 53.50
CA GLN A 481 9.26 -21.44 54.14
C GLN A 481 9.57 -20.23 55.02
N TYR A 482 9.30 -19.01 54.55
CA TYR A 482 9.47 -17.79 55.34
C TYR A 482 8.58 -17.78 56.59
N GLU A 483 7.30 -18.15 56.48
CA GLU A 483 6.37 -18.24 57.62
C GLU A 483 6.86 -19.23 58.68
N ASN A 484 7.32 -20.43 58.28
CA ASN A 484 7.90 -21.41 59.20
C ASN A 484 9.20 -20.88 59.90
N ARG A 485 10.08 -20.23 59.13
CA ARG A 485 11.31 -19.61 59.68
C ARG A 485 10.98 -18.47 60.65
N ASP A 486 9.93 -17.69 60.38
CA ASP A 486 9.39 -16.67 61.27
C ASP A 486 8.83 -17.27 62.57
N GLU A 487 8.11 -18.38 62.51
CA GLU A 487 7.63 -19.11 63.70
C GLU A 487 8.78 -19.65 64.55
N LYS A 488 9.78 -20.29 63.94
CA LYS A 488 11.01 -20.75 64.62
C LYS A 488 11.78 -19.59 65.26
N THR A 489 11.82 -18.44 64.59
CA THR A 489 12.46 -17.21 65.11
C THR A 489 11.67 -16.62 66.29
N LYS A 490 10.34 -16.68 66.26
CA LYS A 490 9.46 -16.27 67.38
C LYS A 490 9.67 -17.18 68.60
N ASP A 491 9.69 -18.51 68.44
CA ASP A 491 9.96 -19.45 69.56
C ASP A 491 11.37 -19.21 70.15
N LEU A 492 12.41 -19.11 69.31
CA LEU A 492 13.77 -18.82 69.77
C LEU A 492 13.84 -17.49 70.56
N THR A 493 13.21 -16.44 70.05
CA THR A 493 13.15 -15.12 70.72
C THR A 493 12.41 -15.19 72.05
N GLN A 494 11.28 -15.90 72.10
CA GLN A 494 10.50 -16.12 73.33
C GLN A 494 11.29 -16.92 74.36
N ARG A 495 12.01 -17.97 73.95
CA ARG A 495 12.86 -18.77 74.85
C ARG A 495 14.04 -17.95 75.37
N LEU A 496 14.76 -17.22 74.51
CA LEU A 496 15.83 -16.32 74.93
C LEU A 496 15.33 -15.27 75.93
N TYR A 497 14.16 -14.68 75.70
CA TYR A 497 13.53 -13.77 76.66
C TYR A 497 13.25 -14.46 78.00
N SER A 498 12.66 -15.66 77.99
CA SER A 498 12.34 -16.42 79.21
C SER A 498 13.58 -16.85 80.00
N GLN A 499 14.68 -17.22 79.31
CA GLN A 499 15.95 -17.57 79.94
C GLN A 499 16.63 -16.32 80.53
N ASN A 500 16.58 -15.19 79.82
CA ASN A 500 17.11 -13.92 80.31
C ASN A 500 16.34 -13.44 81.55
N ASP A 501 15.00 -13.48 81.53
CA ASP A 501 14.17 -13.19 82.71
C ASP A 501 14.48 -14.13 83.89
N ARG A 502 14.58 -15.44 83.65
CA ARG A 502 15.01 -16.40 84.69
C ARG A 502 16.40 -16.10 85.24
N MET A 503 17.34 -15.70 84.39
CA MET A 503 18.69 -15.28 84.80
C MET A 503 18.65 -13.99 85.63
N CYS A 504 17.80 -13.02 85.25
CA CYS A 504 17.58 -11.80 86.02
C CYS A 504 17.06 -12.12 87.44
N ARG A 505 16.00 -12.94 87.56
CA ARG A 505 15.46 -13.39 88.84
C ARG A 505 16.47 -14.18 89.69
N LEU A 506 17.37 -14.95 89.05
CA LEU A 506 18.44 -15.67 89.75
C LEU A 506 19.50 -14.72 90.32
N LEU A 507 19.91 -13.70 89.57
CA LEU A 507 20.83 -12.66 90.02
C LEU A 507 20.23 -11.85 91.20
N GLU A 508 18.96 -11.49 91.11
CA GLU A 508 18.19 -10.87 92.19
C GLU A 508 18.21 -11.72 93.46
N ARG A 509 17.94 -13.03 93.33
CA ARG A 509 17.97 -13.99 94.45
C ARG A 509 19.36 -14.14 95.10
N VAL A 510 20.46 -13.96 94.35
CA VAL A 510 21.83 -13.97 94.90
C VAL A 510 22.17 -12.64 95.58
N GLY A 511 21.44 -11.57 95.26
CA GLY A 511 21.51 -10.24 95.86
C GLY A 511 22.14 -9.20 94.94
N PHE A 512 21.81 -9.22 93.65
CA PHE A 512 22.13 -8.17 92.68
C PHE A 512 20.84 -7.53 92.17
N ALA A 513 20.72 -6.20 92.26
CA ALA A 513 19.67 -5.46 91.57
C ALA A 513 20.02 -5.33 90.08
N ILE A 514 19.04 -5.47 89.21
CA ILE A 514 19.18 -5.25 87.77
C ILE A 514 18.34 -4.04 87.38
N SER A 515 18.98 -3.04 86.78
CA SER A 515 18.30 -1.86 86.23
C SER A 515 18.57 -1.79 84.74
N ARG A 516 17.51 -1.93 83.94
CA ARG A 516 17.51 -1.66 82.50
C ARG A 516 17.09 -0.20 82.28
N LYS A 517 17.97 0.63 81.71
CA LYS A 517 17.68 2.01 81.29
C LYS A 517 18.23 2.20 79.89
N ASP A 518 17.40 2.72 78.99
CA ASP A 518 17.79 3.13 77.64
C ASP A 518 18.62 2.08 76.85
N GLY A 519 18.27 0.80 77.02
CA GLY A 519 18.93 -0.34 76.37
C GLY A 519 20.13 -0.92 77.13
N ASP A 520 20.68 -0.23 78.13
CA ASP A 520 21.82 -0.69 78.92
C ASP A 520 21.35 -1.46 80.18
N MET A 521 22.05 -2.56 80.51
CA MET A 521 21.70 -3.46 81.61
C MET A 521 22.75 -3.40 82.72
N THR A 522 22.48 -2.53 83.71
CA THR A 522 23.34 -2.38 84.88
C THR A 522 22.99 -3.41 85.96
N VAL A 523 24.00 -4.14 86.45
CA VAL A 523 23.86 -5.17 87.50
C VAL A 523 24.64 -4.73 88.74
N VAL A 524 23.94 -4.32 89.80
CA VAL A 524 24.53 -3.72 91.01
C VAL A 524 24.34 -4.65 92.21
N LYS A 525 25.43 -4.95 92.94
CA LYS A 525 25.39 -5.83 94.11
C LYS A 525 24.79 -5.13 95.32
N ILE A 526 23.72 -5.67 95.88
CA ILE A 526 23.05 -5.14 97.07
C ILE A 526 23.85 -5.53 98.34
N PRO A 527 24.27 -4.57 99.18
CA PRO A 527 24.91 -4.83 100.47
C PRO A 527 24.07 -5.74 101.37
N ARG A 528 24.73 -6.61 102.16
CA ARG A 528 24.03 -7.59 103.02
C ARG A 528 23.09 -6.96 104.07
N SER A 529 23.31 -5.69 104.44
CA SER A 529 22.51 -4.93 105.39
C SER A 529 21.14 -4.49 104.88
N GLU A 530 20.95 -4.35 103.57
CA GLU A 530 19.67 -3.91 102.97
C GLU A 530 18.73 -5.08 102.59
N ARG A 531 19.20 -6.32 102.75
CA ARG A 531 18.56 -7.55 102.26
C ARG A 531 17.25 -7.92 102.97
N ASN A 532 16.91 -7.27 104.09
CA ASN A 532 15.76 -7.63 104.93
C ASN A 532 14.53 -6.72 104.75
N ALA A 533 14.52 -5.79 103.78
CA ALA A 533 13.49 -4.73 103.68
C ALA A 533 12.49 -4.87 102.51
N GLN A 534 12.61 -5.88 101.63
CA GLN A 534 11.69 -6.07 100.49
C GLN A 534 10.82 -7.33 100.64
N ASN A 535 9.52 -7.10 100.80
CA ASN A 535 8.36 -7.99 100.58
C ASN A 535 8.23 -9.30 101.41
N PRO A 536 7.32 -9.33 102.40
CA PRO A 536 6.96 -10.53 103.17
C PRO A 536 5.75 -11.30 102.61
N ASN A 537 5.35 -11.10 101.35
CA ASN A 537 4.10 -11.66 100.82
C ASN A 537 4.14 -11.96 99.30
N ASP A 538 4.96 -12.93 98.91
CA ASP A 538 4.77 -13.68 97.66
C ASP A 538 5.09 -15.17 97.88
N SER A 539 4.04 -15.93 98.16
CA SER A 539 4.09 -17.34 98.54
C SER A 539 3.31 -18.16 97.52
N SER A 540 3.95 -18.51 96.39
CA SER A 540 3.40 -19.44 95.39
C SER A 540 4.50 -20.17 94.60
N ASP A 541 5.31 -21.02 95.26
CA ASP A 541 5.81 -22.24 94.60
C ASP A 541 6.42 -23.28 95.58
N PRO A 542 6.10 -24.58 95.48
CA PRO A 542 6.64 -25.62 96.36
C PRO A 542 7.92 -26.24 95.77
N GLY A 543 9.09 -25.98 96.35
CA GLY A 543 10.33 -26.54 95.80
C GLY A 543 11.65 -26.17 96.47
N SER A 544 11.69 -25.86 97.77
CA SER A 544 12.93 -25.51 98.47
C SER A 544 13.81 -26.74 98.79
N SER A 545 14.44 -27.34 97.78
CA SER A 545 15.54 -28.29 97.97
C SER A 545 16.83 -27.78 97.33
N LEU A 546 17.61 -27.04 98.10
CA LEU A 546 18.98 -26.64 97.75
C LEU A 546 19.92 -27.85 97.80
N ARG A 547 19.81 -28.76 96.83
CA ARG A 547 20.92 -29.67 96.51
C ARG A 547 21.95 -28.89 95.71
N LYS A 548 23.14 -28.72 96.29
CA LYS A 548 24.33 -28.29 95.55
C LYS A 548 24.61 -29.35 94.47
N SER A 549 24.37 -29.01 93.20
CA SER A 549 24.84 -29.80 92.07
C SER A 549 25.97 -29.08 91.37
N SER A 550 27.18 -29.40 91.79
CA SER A 550 28.41 -29.04 91.10
C SER A 550 28.60 -29.97 89.90
N THR A 551 28.34 -29.48 88.68
CA THR A 551 29.04 -29.82 87.41
C THR A 551 28.31 -29.17 86.23
N PHE A 552 28.73 -27.96 85.83
CA PHE A 552 28.50 -27.43 84.47
C PHE A 552 29.86 -27.20 83.83
N SER A 553 30.47 -28.30 83.39
CA SER A 553 31.79 -28.29 82.74
C SER A 553 31.91 -29.47 81.77
N ARG A 554 30.89 -29.65 80.90
CA ARG A 554 30.89 -30.69 79.84
C ARG A 554 29.85 -30.50 78.72
N ILE A 555 29.66 -29.29 78.20
CA ILE A 555 28.93 -29.02 76.92
C ILE A 555 29.61 -27.87 76.19
N LEU A 556 30.89 -28.03 75.85
CA LEU A 556 31.68 -27.13 74.99
C LEU A 556 32.78 -27.99 74.37
N GLY A 557 32.40 -28.82 73.39
CA GLY A 557 33.32 -29.79 72.82
C GLY A 557 32.66 -30.85 71.95
N GLU A 558 32.18 -30.45 70.78
CA GLU A 558 32.45 -31.12 69.49
C GLU A 558 31.98 -30.21 68.34
N SER A 559 32.71 -30.17 67.22
CA SER A 559 32.45 -29.21 66.13
C SER A 559 31.10 -29.38 65.44
N ALA A 560 30.40 -30.51 65.67
CA ALA A 560 29.05 -30.76 65.17
C ALA A 560 27.98 -29.80 65.75
N ASP A 561 28.23 -29.21 66.92
CA ASP A 561 27.29 -28.29 67.59
C ASP A 561 27.14 -26.94 66.86
N LEU A 562 28.10 -26.60 65.99
CA LEU A 562 28.05 -25.41 65.13
C LEU A 562 27.20 -25.62 63.88
N ASP A 563 27.17 -26.83 63.31
CA ASP A 563 26.35 -27.14 62.13
C ASP A 563 24.85 -27.05 62.46
N LEU A 564 24.48 -27.37 63.70
CA LEU A 564 23.13 -27.20 64.24
C LEU A 564 22.68 -25.73 64.28
N LEU A 565 23.61 -24.77 64.39
CA LEU A 565 23.31 -23.34 64.36
C LEU A 565 22.92 -22.85 62.93
N TYR A 566 23.28 -23.60 61.89
CA TYR A 566 23.01 -23.30 60.49
C TYR A 566 21.73 -23.97 59.95
N TRP A 567 20.76 -24.28 60.81
CA TRP A 567 19.47 -24.89 60.44
C TRP A 567 18.65 -24.10 59.40
N LEU A 568 18.98 -22.82 59.15
CA LEU A 568 18.34 -21.92 58.18
C LEU A 568 18.90 -22.05 56.73
N ASN A 569 19.93 -22.88 56.52
CA ASN A 569 20.64 -22.97 55.23
C ASN A 569 20.15 -24.12 54.32
N ASP A 570 19.26 -24.99 54.80
CA ASP A 570 18.71 -26.06 53.97
C ASP A 570 17.60 -25.54 53.06
N SER A 571 17.46 -26.16 51.88
CA SER A 571 16.42 -25.81 50.91
C SER A 571 15.10 -26.58 51.10
N ASP A 572 15.10 -27.60 51.97
CA ASP A 572 13.94 -28.45 52.26
C ASP A 572 13.39 -28.13 53.66
N MET A 573 12.09 -27.79 53.69
CA MET A 573 11.37 -27.43 54.90
C MET A 573 11.35 -28.56 55.94
N GLN A 574 11.34 -29.83 55.50
CA GLN A 574 11.37 -30.97 56.43
C GLN A 574 12.75 -31.13 57.08
N ALA A 575 13.83 -30.94 56.32
CA ALA A 575 15.20 -30.95 56.85
C ALA A 575 15.45 -29.79 57.82
N GLU A 576 14.97 -28.58 57.50
CA GLU A 576 15.03 -27.43 58.41
C GLU A 576 14.24 -27.67 59.72
N ASP A 577 13.13 -28.40 59.65
CA ASP A 577 12.31 -28.76 60.82
C ASP A 577 13.01 -29.76 61.73
N GLU A 578 13.66 -30.77 61.16
CA GLU A 578 14.44 -31.74 61.91
C GLU A 578 15.68 -31.09 62.54
N LYS A 579 16.45 -30.31 61.77
CA LYS A 579 17.63 -29.60 62.29
C LYS A 579 17.27 -28.61 63.39
N TYR A 580 16.18 -27.85 63.24
CA TYR A 580 15.69 -26.97 64.30
C TYR A 580 15.32 -27.76 65.56
N LYS A 581 14.60 -28.89 65.43
CA LYS A 581 14.25 -29.76 66.58
C LYS A 581 15.48 -30.36 67.27
N THR A 582 16.58 -30.61 66.55
CA THR A 582 17.84 -31.08 67.16
C THR A 582 18.71 -29.97 67.76
N PHE A 583 18.48 -28.70 67.38
CA PHE A 583 19.17 -27.53 67.94
C PHE A 583 18.59 -27.06 69.28
N MET A 584 17.33 -27.42 69.59
CA MET A 584 16.53 -26.91 70.71
C MET A 584 16.48 -27.83 71.94
#